data_AF-A0A925EPA4-F1
#
_entry.id   AF-A0A925EPA4-F1
#
_cell.length_a   1.000
_cell.length_b   1.000
_cell.length_c   1.000
_cell.angle_alpha   90.00
_cell.angle_beta   90.00
_cell.angle_gamma   90.00
#
_symmetry.space_group_name_H-M   'P 1'
#
loop_
_entity.id
_entity.type
_entity.pdbx_description
1 polymer ?
#
loop_
_entity_poly.entity_id
_entity_poly.type
_entity_poly.pdbx_seq_one_letter_code
_entity_poly.pdbx_strand_id
1 'polypeptide(L)'
;MRFLTAGESHGPGLTVIVDGIPGDLPLIAEDIDRDLARRQVGFGRGGRMTIEKDTVTIRGGVRLGRTIGSPIALTLENRDFKNWEIPMSV
;
A
#
# COMPACT_ATOMS: atom_id res chain seq x y z
N MET A 1 7.89 17.61 2.19
CA MET A 1 7.36 16.23 2.14
C MET A 1 7.76 15.61 0.81
N ARG A 2 8.19 14.34 0.81
CA ARG A 2 8.51 13.57 -0.40
C ARG A 2 8.02 12.14 -0.23
N PHE A 3 7.85 11.41 -1.34
CA PHE A 3 7.55 9.99 -1.30
C PHE A 3 8.24 9.25 -2.44
N LEU A 4 8.50 7.97 -2.22
CA LEU A 4 9.03 7.02 -3.18
C LEU A 4 8.09 5.82 -3.25
N THR A 5 7.89 5.29 -4.44
CA THR A 5 7.09 4.07 -4.69
C THR A 5 7.94 3.05 -5.41
N ALA A 6 7.78 1.78 -5.06
CA ALA A 6 8.43 0.66 -5.73
C ALA A 6 7.46 -0.52 -5.88
N GLY A 7 7.73 -1.39 -6.84
CA GLY A 7 6.97 -2.60 -7.12
C GLY A 7 6.32 -2.60 -8.50
N GLU A 8 6.11 -3.81 -9.00
CA GLU A 8 5.56 -4.08 -10.32
C GLU A 8 4.07 -4.43 -10.22
N SER A 9 3.35 -4.23 -11.33
CA SER A 9 1.92 -4.56 -11.39
C SER A 9 1.64 -6.04 -11.10
N HIS A 10 2.58 -6.94 -11.38
CA HIS A 10 2.45 -8.38 -11.16
C HIS A 10 3.49 -8.93 -10.19
N GLY A 11 4.30 -8.08 -9.57
CA GLY A 11 5.29 -8.49 -8.56
C GLY A 11 4.61 -8.91 -7.24
N PRO A 12 5.38 -9.27 -6.21
CA PRO A 12 4.84 -9.72 -4.92
C PRO A 12 4.03 -8.66 -4.19
N GLY A 13 4.30 -7.38 -4.47
CA GLY A 13 3.58 -6.28 -3.86
C GLY A 13 4.19 -4.92 -4.20
N LEU A 14 3.60 -3.89 -3.60
CA LEU A 14 4.02 -2.51 -3.73
C LEU A 14 4.59 -2.02 -2.40
N THR A 15 5.57 -1.13 -2.47
CA THR A 15 6.14 -0.44 -1.30
C THR A 15 6.07 1.05 -1.51
N VAL A 16 5.72 1.79 -0.45
CA VAL A 16 5.76 3.26 -0.43
C VAL A 16 6.53 3.73 0.79
N ILE A 17 7.46 4.65 0.58
CA ILE A 17 8.13 5.39 1.65
C ILE A 17 7.68 6.84 1.59
N VAL A 18 7.12 7.36 2.67
CA VAL A 18 6.71 8.77 2.80
C VAL A 18 7.57 9.45 3.86
N ASP A 19 8.20 10.56 3.50
CA ASP A 19 9.18 11.26 4.34
C ASP A 19 8.84 12.75 4.50
N GLY A 20 9.17 13.30 5.67
CA GLY A 20 8.85 14.67 6.07
C GLY A 20 7.41 14.84 6.59
N ILE A 21 6.82 13.77 7.13
CA ILE A 21 5.55 13.85 7.89
C ILE A 21 5.90 14.25 9.33
N PRO A 22 5.25 15.28 9.93
CA PRO A 22 5.50 15.64 11.31
C PRO A 22 5.08 14.50 12.25
N GLY A 23 5.70 14.45 13.42
CA GLY A 23 5.27 13.55 14.50
C GLY A 23 3.91 13.95 15.05
N ASP A 24 3.27 13.01 15.73
CA ASP A 24 2.02 13.18 16.48
C ASP A 24 0.76 13.39 15.62
N LEU A 25 0.78 12.97 14.35
CA LEU A 25 -0.44 12.89 13.54
C LEU A 25 -1.12 11.53 13.73
N PRO A 26 -2.45 11.47 13.93
CA PRO A 26 -3.16 10.20 13.97
C PRO A 26 -3.09 9.51 12.60
N LEU A 27 -2.75 8.22 12.61
CA LEU A 27 -2.72 7.39 11.42
C LEU A 27 -2.90 5.92 11.80
N ILE A 28 -3.95 5.29 11.26
CA ILE A 28 -4.18 3.84 11.30
C ILE A 28 -4.30 3.29 9.87
N ALA A 29 -4.17 1.97 9.70
CA ALA A 29 -4.20 1.35 8.36
C ALA A 29 -5.56 1.59 7.67
N GLU A 30 -6.64 1.60 8.44
CA GLU A 30 -8.02 1.80 7.99
C GLU A 30 -8.24 3.16 7.33
N ASP A 31 -7.46 4.18 7.70
CA ASP A 31 -7.51 5.49 7.06
C ASP A 31 -7.10 5.42 5.59
N ILE A 32 -6.12 4.56 5.28
CA ILE A 32 -5.58 4.34 3.94
C ILE A 32 -6.43 3.31 3.21
N ASP A 33 -6.83 2.22 3.86
CA ASP A 33 -7.65 1.16 3.26
C ASP A 33 -8.98 1.68 2.74
N ARG A 34 -9.59 2.67 3.42
CA ARG A 34 -10.79 3.36 2.92
C ARG A 34 -10.56 3.98 1.54
N ASP A 35 -9.42 4.63 1.33
CA ASP A 35 -9.10 5.25 0.04
C ASP A 35 -8.64 4.22 -1.00
N LEU A 36 -8.01 3.13 -0.58
CA LEU A 36 -7.74 1.98 -1.46
C LEU A 36 -9.03 1.36 -1.97
N ALA A 37 -10.00 1.08 -1.09
CA ALA A 37 -11.31 0.56 -1.47
C ALA A 37 -12.05 1.47 -2.46
N ARG A 38 -11.98 2.79 -2.26
CA ARG A 38 -12.54 3.78 -3.21
C ARG A 38 -11.89 3.72 -4.59
N ARG A 39 -10.60 3.36 -4.68
CA ARG A 39 -9.92 3.15 -5.96
C ARG A 39 -10.34 1.86 -6.65
N GLN A 40 -10.90 0.88 -5.94
CA GLN A 40 -11.29 -0.38 -6.57
C GLN A 40 -12.69 -0.31 -7.21
N VAL A 41 -13.51 0.68 -6.83
CA VAL A 41 -14.88 0.86 -7.34
C VAL A 41 -14.96 1.87 -8.50
N GLY A 42 -15.97 1.72 -9.37
CA GLY A 42 -16.26 2.64 -10.47
C GLY A 42 -16.54 1.95 -11.81
N PHE A 43 -17.38 2.59 -12.64
CA PHE A 43 -17.71 2.09 -13.98
C PHE A 43 -16.44 1.95 -14.84
N GLY A 44 -16.28 0.82 -15.52
CA GLY A 44 -15.11 0.53 -16.36
C GLY A 44 -13.90 -0.08 -15.62
N ARG A 45 -14.00 -0.35 -14.32
CA ARG A 45 -12.97 -1.12 -13.58
C ARG A 45 -13.03 -2.59 -14.02
N GLY A 46 -11.88 -3.13 -14.46
CA GLY A 46 -11.78 -4.52 -14.95
C GLY A 46 -11.85 -5.58 -13.85
N GLY A 47 -11.98 -6.85 -14.27
CA GLY A 47 -12.18 -8.00 -13.36
C GLY A 47 -11.06 -8.22 -12.31
N ARG A 48 -9.88 -7.63 -12.49
CA ARG A 48 -8.83 -7.68 -11.46
C ARG A 48 -9.26 -7.03 -10.13
N MET A 49 -10.05 -5.96 -10.19
CA MET A 49 -10.55 -5.26 -9.00
C MET A 49 -11.66 -6.04 -8.27
N THR A 50 -12.20 -7.11 -8.85
CA THR A 50 -13.10 -8.03 -8.12
C THR A 50 -12.34 -9.12 -7.37
N ILE A 51 -11.05 -9.31 -7.67
CA ILE A 51 -10.17 -10.33 -7.07
C ILE A 51 -9.30 -9.71 -5.97
N GLU A 52 -8.67 -8.56 -6.28
CA GLU A 52 -7.81 -7.85 -5.33
C GLU A 52 -8.65 -7.17 -4.25
N LYS A 53 -8.25 -7.31 -2.99
CA LYS A 53 -8.69 -6.43 -1.91
C LYS A 53 -7.44 -5.80 -1.35
N ASP A 54 -7.14 -4.60 -1.87
CA ASP A 54 -5.94 -3.88 -1.54
C ASP A 54 -6.02 -3.45 -0.07
N THR A 55 -5.09 -3.96 0.74
CA THR A 55 -4.94 -3.59 2.15
C THR A 55 -3.51 -3.16 2.39
N VAL A 56 -3.32 -2.05 3.08
CA VAL A 56 -1.99 -1.57 3.44
C VAL A 56 -1.52 -2.18 4.75
N THR A 57 -0.24 -2.48 4.83
CA THR A 57 0.45 -2.72 6.09
C THR A 57 1.41 -1.58 6.37
N ILE A 58 1.27 -0.95 7.54
CA ILE A 58 2.23 0.04 8.03
C ILE A 58 3.41 -0.71 8.66
N ARG A 59 4.58 -0.64 8.03
CA ARG A 59 5.82 -1.32 8.43
C ARG A 59 6.75 -0.44 9.28
N GLY A 60 6.54 0.88 9.29
CA GLY A 60 7.37 1.81 10.05
C GLY A 60 6.82 3.24 10.07
N GLY A 61 7.36 4.09 10.94
CA GLY A 61 7.01 5.52 11.04
C GLY A 61 5.74 5.85 11.81
N VAL A 62 5.03 4.83 12.30
CA VAL A 62 3.83 4.97 13.13
C VAL A 62 3.96 4.10 14.37
N ARG A 63 3.61 4.64 15.53
CA ARG A 63 3.60 3.94 16.82
C ARG A 63 2.39 4.40 17.63
N LEU A 64 1.65 3.44 18.19
CA LEU A 64 0.41 3.72 18.96
C LEU A 64 -0.61 4.55 18.17
N GLY A 65 -0.76 4.27 16.87
CA GLY A 65 -1.69 4.98 15.97
C GLY A 65 -1.30 6.42 15.66
N ARG A 66 -0.04 6.81 15.89
CA ARG A 66 0.46 8.16 15.65
C ARG A 66 1.79 8.15 14.92
N THR A 67 2.01 9.10 14.02
CA THR A 67 3.29 9.28 13.33
C THR A 67 4.38 9.69 14.32
N ILE A 68 5.63 9.33 14.05
CA ILE A 68 6.76 9.65 14.96
C ILE A 68 7.79 10.60 14.34
N GLY A 69 7.52 11.16 13.16
CA GLY A 69 8.42 12.06 12.45
C GLY A 69 9.50 11.37 11.59
N SER A 70 9.72 10.07 11.79
CA SER A 70 10.54 9.26 10.88
C SER A 70 9.76 8.91 9.60
N PRO A 71 10.44 8.44 8.53
CA PRO A 71 9.76 7.96 7.33
C PRO A 71 8.71 6.88 7.64
N ILE A 72 7.58 6.97 6.97
CA ILE A 72 6.50 5.98 7.03
C ILE A 72 6.71 4.98 5.91
N ALA A 73 6.81 3.70 6.28
CA ALA A 73 6.93 2.60 5.32
C ALA A 73 5.59 1.88 5.21
N LEU A 74 5.07 1.77 3.99
CA LEU A 74 3.81 1.12 3.67
C LEU A 74 4.08 -0.02 2.68
N THR A 75 3.42 -1.15 2.85
CA THR A 75 3.47 -2.27 1.90
C THR A 75 2.06 -2.73 1.56
N LEU A 76 1.82 -3.06 0.30
CA LEU A 76 0.58 -3.67 -0.19
C LEU A 76 0.94 -4.98 -0.90
N GLU A 77 0.25 -6.06 -0.60
CA GLU A 77 0.50 -7.36 -1.24
C GLU A 77 -0.37 -7.49 -2.50
N ASN A 78 0.22 -7.99 -3.59
CA ASN A 78 -0.53 -8.34 -4.79
C ASN A 78 -1.02 -9.79 -4.64
N ARG A 79 -2.33 -10.00 -4.50
CA ARG A 79 -2.86 -11.37 -4.31
C ARG A 79 -2.70 -12.23 -5.56
N ASP A 80 -2.75 -11.60 -6.72
CA ASP A 80 -2.56 -12.27 -8.00
C ASP A 80 -1.12 -12.77 -8.22
N PHE A 81 -0.14 -12.35 -7.41
CA PHE A 81 1.27 -12.76 -7.57
C PHE A 81 1.47 -14.26 -7.67
N LYS A 82 0.62 -15.07 -7.03
CA LYS A 82 0.64 -16.55 -7.12
C LYS A 82 0.57 -17.06 -8.56
N ASN A 83 -0.09 -16.33 -9.46
CA ASN A 83 -0.18 -16.66 -10.89
C ASN A 83 1.02 -16.16 -11.70
N TRP A 84 1.88 -15.35 -11.10
CA TRP A 84 2.99 -14.64 -11.74
C TRP A 84 4.36 -14.98 -11.16
N GLU A 85 4.45 -15.94 -10.23
CA GLU A 85 5.72 -16.32 -9.58
C GLU A 85 6.81 -16.71 -10.58
N ILE A 86 6.47 -17.47 -11.63
CA ILE A 86 7.44 -17.89 -12.65
C ILE A 86 7.85 -16.70 -13.54
N PRO A 87 6.93 -15.96 -14.19
CA PRO A 87 7.29 -14.79 -15.00
C PRO A 87 8.03 -13.68 -14.24
N MET A 88 7.77 -13.55 -12.94
CA MET A 88 8.38 -12.52 -12.08
C MET A 88 9.56 -13.06 -11.26
N SER A 89 10.02 -14.29 -11.52
CA SER A 89 11.21 -14.82 -10.87
C SER A 89 12.44 -13.99 -11.27
N VAL A 90 13.23 -13.61 -10.27
CA VAL A 90 14.47 -12.84 -10.37
C VAL A 90 15.64 -13.65 -9.82
#